data_AF-A0A7C1CZU4-F1
#
_entry.id   AF-A0A7C1CZU4-F1
#
_cell.length_a   1.000
_cell.length_b   1.000
_cell.length_c   1.000
_cell.angle_alpha   90.00
_cell.angle_beta   90.00
_cell.angle_gamma   90.00
#
_symmetry.space_group_name_H-M   'P 1'
#
loop_
_entity.id
_entity.type
_entity.pdbx_description
1 polymer ?
#
loop_
_entity_poly.entity_id
_entity_poly.type
_entity_poly.pdbx_seq_one_letter_code
_entity_poly.pdbx_strand_id
1 'polypeptide(L)'
;MHTEQIDSTPRPLAAAPADPTPRPETGTPHPQVMRRNGSVTAFDAGKISVALTKAFLAVEGGQAAASKRIHETVAALTRDVAE
;
A
#
# COMPACT_ATOMS: atom_id res chain seq x y z
N MET A 1 -33.54 42.69 51.85
CA MET A 1 -34.11 43.12 50.55
C MET A 1 -33.03 42.92 49.49
N HIS A 2 -32.96 41.75 48.88
CA HIS A 2 -32.14 41.50 47.69
C HIS A 2 -33.01 40.67 46.75
N THR A 3 -33.51 41.36 45.73
CA THR A 3 -34.22 40.81 44.59
C THR A 3 -33.28 41.01 43.42
N GLU A 4 -32.90 39.94 42.72
CA GLU A 4 -33.27 39.78 41.31
C GLU A 4 -32.69 38.48 40.78
N GLN A 5 -33.64 37.61 40.46
CA GLN A 5 -33.54 36.42 39.66
C GLN A 5 -33.73 36.86 38.21
N ILE A 6 -32.76 36.57 37.34
CA ILE A 6 -32.95 36.65 35.89
C ILE A 6 -32.73 35.27 35.26
N ASP A 7 -33.88 34.65 34.94
CA ASP A 7 -34.02 33.59 33.96
C ASP A 7 -33.70 34.14 32.57
N SER A 8 -32.93 33.42 31.76
CA SER A 8 -32.74 33.69 30.34
C SER A 8 -32.24 32.44 29.63
N THR A 9 -33.20 31.63 29.17
CA THR A 9 -33.31 30.94 27.88
C THR A 9 -32.09 30.18 27.31
N PRO A 10 -32.21 28.87 27.00
CA PRO A 10 -31.14 28.13 26.33
C PRO A 10 -30.99 28.57 24.87
N ARG A 11 -29.78 29.02 24.51
CA ARG A 11 -29.38 29.35 23.14
C ARG A 11 -29.42 28.08 22.28
N PRO A 12 -30.08 28.10 21.10
CA PRO A 12 -30.18 26.92 20.25
C PRO A 12 -28.80 26.51 19.73
N LEU A 13 -28.57 25.20 19.76
CA LEU A 13 -27.44 24.48 19.19
C LEU A 13 -27.33 24.84 17.70
N ALA A 14 -26.47 25.80 17.38
CA ALA A 14 -26.07 26.06 16.00
C ALA A 14 -25.32 24.82 15.51
N ALA A 15 -25.97 24.05 14.63
CA ALA A 15 -25.34 23.01 13.84
C ALA A 15 -24.15 23.65 13.10
N ALA A 16 -22.94 23.28 13.49
CA ALA A 16 -21.76 23.60 12.72
C ALA A 16 -21.92 23.00 11.31
N PRO A 17 -21.55 23.71 10.24
CA PRO A 17 -21.47 23.10 8.92
C PRO A 17 -20.45 21.96 9.02
N ALA A 18 -20.89 20.74 8.74
CA ALA A 18 -19.99 19.63 8.53
C ALA A 18 -19.20 19.94 7.25
N ASP A 19 -18.02 20.54 7.40
CA ASP A 19 -16.99 20.50 6.37
C ASP A 19 -16.80 19.03 5.97
N PRO A 20 -17.05 18.62 4.72
CA PRO A 20 -16.61 17.32 4.25
C PRO A 20 -15.10 17.41 4.07
N THR A 21 -14.37 17.38 5.18
CA THR A 21 -12.93 17.12 5.13
C THR A 21 -12.81 15.75 4.47
N PRO A 22 -12.18 15.61 3.30
CA PRO A 22 -11.99 14.31 2.68
C PRO A 22 -11.09 13.52 3.62
N ARG A 23 -11.71 12.66 4.45
CA ARG A 23 -10.99 11.66 5.22
C ARG A 23 -10.31 10.79 4.18
N PRO A 24 -8.98 10.57 4.24
CA PRO A 24 -8.33 9.66 3.33
C PRO A 24 -9.05 8.33 3.49
N GLU A 25 -9.79 7.96 2.45
CA GLU A 25 -10.36 6.65 2.27
C GLU A 25 -9.23 5.65 2.52
N THR A 26 -9.35 4.92 3.63
CA THR A 26 -8.40 3.89 4.03
C THR A 26 -8.55 2.72 3.06
N GLY A 27 -8.08 2.92 1.83
CA GLY A 27 -7.80 1.84 0.91
C GLY A 27 -6.78 0.92 1.58
N THR A 28 -6.95 -0.38 1.40
CA THR A 28 -5.96 -1.40 1.81
C THR A 28 -4.56 -0.92 1.43
N PRO A 29 -3.63 -0.77 2.40
CA PRO A 29 -2.30 -0.27 2.08
C PRO A 29 -1.62 -1.22 1.09
N HIS A 30 -1.30 -0.72 -0.09
CA HIS A 30 -0.51 -1.47 -1.06
C HIS A 30 0.92 -1.63 -0.52
N PRO A 31 1.56 -2.81 -0.68
CA PRO A 31 2.92 -3.02 -0.20
C PRO A 31 3.91 -2.05 -0.85
N GLN A 32 4.85 -1.55 -0.05
CA GLN A 32 5.91 -0.63 -0.47
C GLN A 32 7.29 -1.23 -0.17
N VAL A 33 8.28 -0.85 -0.96
CA VAL A 33 9.66 -1.31 -0.85
C VAL A 33 10.58 -0.11 -0.62
N MET A 34 11.38 -0.18 0.44
CA MET A 34 12.50 0.74 0.66
C MET A 34 13.73 0.24 -0.11
N ARG A 35 14.23 1.06 -1.03
CA ARG A 35 15.43 0.77 -1.82
C ARG A 35 16.69 0.99 -0.99
N ARG A 36 17.81 0.41 -1.42
CA ARG A 36 19.12 0.57 -0.75
C ARG A 36 19.61 2.02 -0.64
N ASN A 37 19.14 2.90 -1.52
CA ASN A 37 19.45 4.32 -1.50
C ASN A 37 18.50 5.14 -0.57
N GLY A 38 17.61 4.48 0.17
CA GLY A 38 16.64 5.11 1.06
C GLY A 38 15.35 5.59 0.40
N SER A 39 15.20 5.50 -0.94
CA SER A 39 13.95 5.88 -1.62
C SER A 39 12.88 4.80 -1.43
N VAL A 40 11.62 5.22 -1.31
CA VAL A 40 10.46 4.30 -1.23
C VAL A 40 9.77 4.18 -2.59
N THR A 41 9.35 2.98 -2.96
CA THR A 41 8.65 2.71 -4.22
C THR A 41 7.55 1.66 -4.01
N ALA A 42 6.61 1.58 -4.95
CA ALA A 42 5.59 0.54 -4.92
C ALA A 42 6.24 -0.84 -5.10
N PHE A 43 5.71 -1.84 -4.39
CA PHE A 43 6.07 -3.23 -4.62
C PHE A 43 5.67 -3.66 -6.05
N ASP A 44 6.54 -4.43 -6.69
CA ASP A 44 6.36 -4.89 -8.06
C ASP A 44 6.90 -6.32 -8.19
N ALA A 45 6.00 -7.29 -8.26
CA ALA A 45 6.33 -8.70 -8.41
C ALA A 45 7.10 -8.99 -9.72
N GLY A 46 6.91 -8.18 -10.76
CA GLY A 46 7.65 -8.31 -12.02
C GLY A 46 9.16 -8.13 -11.82
N LYS A 47 9.58 -7.27 -10.89
CA LYS A 47 11.00 -7.10 -10.54
C LYS A 47 11.60 -8.33 -9.87
N ILE A 48 10.80 -9.10 -9.12
CA ILE A 48 11.22 -10.37 -8.52
C ILE A 48 11.40 -11.43 -9.61
N SER A 49 10.41 -11.58 -10.49
CA SER A 49 10.46 -12.53 -11.62
C SER A 49 11.67 -12.32 -12.52
N VAL A 50 11.97 -11.07 -12.88
CA VAL A 50 13.16 -10.72 -13.69
C VAL A 50 14.45 -11.08 -12.95
N ALA A 51 14.54 -10.82 -11.65
CA ALA A 51 15.72 -11.13 -10.85
C ALA A 51 15.96 -12.65 -10.77
N LEU A 52 14.91 -13.43 -10.50
CA LEU A 52 14.98 -14.89 -10.47
C LEU A 52 15.39 -15.46 -11.83
N THR A 53 14.79 -14.98 -12.92
CA THR A 53 15.16 -15.41 -14.28
C THR A 53 16.65 -15.18 -14.55
N LYS A 54 17.17 -14.00 -14.21
CA LYS A 54 18.61 -13.70 -14.34
C LYS A 54 19.49 -14.65 -13.51
N ALA A 55 19.03 -15.02 -12.31
CA ALA A 55 19.74 -15.98 -11.48
C ALA A 55 19.81 -17.37 -12.14
N PHE A 56 18.69 -17.88 -12.67
CA PHE A 56 18.67 -19.15 -13.40
C PHE A 56 19.56 -19.11 -14.65
N LEU A 57 19.51 -18.04 -15.44
CA LEU A 57 20.37 -17.86 -16.61
C LEU A 57 21.86 -17.84 -16.25
N ALA A 58 22.22 -17.25 -15.12
CA ALA A 58 23.61 -17.18 -14.66
C ALA A 58 24.15 -18.54 -14.19
N VAL A 59 23.27 -19.45 -13.73
CA VAL A 59 23.65 -20.77 -13.21
C VAL A 59 23.58 -21.85 -14.30
N GLU A 60 22.51 -21.90 -15.09
CA GLU A 60 22.27 -22.94 -16.09
C GLU A 60 22.74 -22.54 -17.50
N GLY A 61 23.05 -21.25 -17.71
CA GLY A 61 23.51 -20.71 -19.00
C GLY A 61 22.37 -20.37 -19.97
N GLY A 62 22.73 -19.99 -21.19
CA GLY A 62 21.78 -19.42 -22.17
C GLY A 62 20.66 -20.37 -22.63
N GLN A 63 20.83 -21.69 -22.50
CA GLN A 63 19.79 -22.67 -22.86
C GLN A 63 18.56 -22.59 -21.93
N ALA A 64 18.75 -22.11 -20.69
CA ALA A 64 17.67 -21.90 -19.75
C ALA A 64 16.67 -20.82 -20.21
N ALA A 65 17.06 -19.91 -21.09
CA ALA A 65 16.19 -18.84 -21.58
C ALA A 65 14.94 -19.35 -22.31
N ALA A 66 15.06 -20.47 -23.02
CA ALA A 66 13.97 -21.10 -23.75
C ALA A 66 13.22 -22.16 -22.93
N SER A 67 13.65 -22.45 -21.70
CA SER A 67 13.11 -23.55 -20.89
C SER A 67 11.77 -23.17 -20.26
N LYS A 68 10.68 -23.80 -20.72
CA LYS A 68 9.34 -23.62 -20.14
C LYS A 68 9.28 -23.91 -18.64
N ARG A 69 9.94 -25.00 -18.20
CA ARG A 69 9.99 -25.41 -16.79
C ARG A 69 10.55 -24.30 -15.89
N ILE A 70 11.58 -23.60 -16.35
CA ILE A 70 12.20 -22.52 -15.60
C ILE A 70 11.23 -21.34 -15.48
N HIS A 71 10.56 -20.95 -16.57
CA HIS A 71 9.55 -19.89 -16.54
C HIS A 71 8.40 -20.20 -15.58
N GLU A 72 7.90 -21.45 -15.59
CA GLU A 72 6.86 -21.91 -14.66
C GLU A 72 7.33 -21.85 -13.19
N THR A 73 8.57 -22.30 -12.93
CA THR A 73 9.16 -22.27 -11.59
C THR A 73 9.34 -20.83 -11.09
N VAL A 74 9.83 -19.93 -11.95
CA VAL A 74 9.99 -18.50 -11.62
C VAL A 74 8.63 -17.87 -11.33
N ALA A 75 7.59 -18.20 -12.11
CA ALA A 75 6.25 -17.68 -11.89
C ALA A 75 5.68 -18.14 -10.54
N ALA A 76 5.83 -19.43 -10.19
CA ALA A 76 5.40 -19.96 -8.90
C ALA A 76 6.13 -19.29 -7.72
N LEU A 77 7.47 -19.23 -7.77
CA LEU A 77 8.26 -18.59 -6.72
C LEU A 77 7.96 -17.09 -6.57
N THR A 78 7.71 -16.40 -7.69
CA THR A 78 7.32 -14.98 -7.66
C THR A 78 5.99 -14.79 -6.94
N ARG A 79 5.04 -15.70 -7.19
CA ARG A 79 3.73 -15.69 -6.54
C ARG A 79 3.86 -15.95 -5.03
N ASP A 80 4.61 -16.97 -4.63
CA ASP A 80 4.81 -17.31 -3.21
C ASP A 80 5.42 -16.16 -2.39
N VAL A 81 6.23 -15.30 -3.02
CA VAL A 81 6.83 -14.13 -2.36
C VAL A 81 5.90 -12.91 -2.38
N ALA A 82 4.94 -12.85 -3.30
CA ALA A 82 4.05 -11.72 -3.49
C ALA A 82 2.71 -11.84 -2.74
N GLU A 83 2.37 -13.04 -2.23
CA GLU A 83 1.20 -13.32 -1.40
C GLU A 83 1.42 -12.96 0.10
#